data_AF-A0A7C5MU96-F1
#
_entry.id   AF-A0A7C5MU96-F1
#
_cell.length_a   1.000
_cell.length_b   1.000
_cell.length_c   1.000
_cell.angle_alpha   90.00
_cell.angle_beta   90.00
_cell.angle_gamma   90.00
#
_symmetry.space_group_name_H-M   'P 1'
#
loop_
_entity.id
_entity.type
_entity.pdbx_description
1 polymer ?
#
loop_
_entity_poly.entity_id
_entity_poly.type
_entity_poly.pdbx_seq_one_letter_code
_entity_poly.pdbx_strand_id
1 'polypeptide(L)'
;MKAVPNGPWAPVEFRPDSDSDAKRSATVKAWRLGLTTGVLLISLFLWPHPLARAAGRGEIWVDDNYCPTCANDGHTWGSNAFSSISRGIDAVAPGGIVHVLPGRYVDDVRIDRPCTLSADLLGAQLAPRLGDATLTVAANNVTVKGLEVTGGKQAAILIVGPAFQNDPIHDVAIRDNTVRGGYFGIAANIDAARNYGKLPAAGLQINDNTVMGCTRAVYVYNARAEIVGNAISDLGAEGIGIYSSQDSTSTIRDNRVNVDAVDACAVYILDNWATSVDGNILVGSTDILTPTTAFTLYGYQDLLLANNTVDGFYWGASACTGGSARIFGNTFRNAAAWALNLGAPVTTTLVTIEDNIISGSYWGLKLDDDAGWGLQAKVMDNTFSDNIIGVQLAASVQEGQAELHGNTFCGNLVAGLRNESEARIDASDNWWGASDGPRPYGSGDLVEDAGRVQVAPWARIAVSTRPVGDGRVVVTGALKGSRYDVPSRPLTFTVEGGVFVDPAGASHSLRAPARGETAFVVTVPALAGEAQVTVAGRRGEVMRVTVRDGCGPGVSVSVRN
;
A
#
# COMPACT_ATOMS: atom_id res chain seq x y z
N MET A 1 16.01 31.21 15.71
CA MET A 1 14.96 30.62 14.84
C MET A 1 15.42 30.80 13.40
N LYS A 2 16.08 29.79 12.84
CA LYS A 2 16.45 29.74 11.41
C LYS A 2 15.38 28.91 10.69
N ALA A 3 14.93 29.43 9.55
CA ALA A 3 13.92 28.83 8.70
C ALA A 3 14.30 27.39 8.30
N VAL A 4 13.33 26.49 8.40
CA VAL A 4 13.37 25.17 7.76
C VAL A 4 13.30 25.39 6.24
N PRO A 5 14.14 24.74 5.41
CA PRO A 5 14.07 24.92 3.97
C PRO A 5 12.76 24.35 3.43
N ASN A 6 12.13 25.08 2.50
CA ASN A 6 11.06 24.58 1.66
C ASN A 6 11.51 23.27 0.99
N GLY A 7 10.73 22.20 1.17
CA GLY A 7 10.99 20.90 0.53
C GLY A 7 11.03 21.01 -1.00
N PRO A 8 11.65 20.04 -1.69
CA PRO A 8 11.95 20.15 -3.11
C PRO A 8 10.75 19.72 -3.96
N TRP A 9 9.66 20.49 -4.01
CA TRP A 9 8.57 20.22 -4.96
C TRP A 9 7.95 21.51 -5.49
N ALA A 10 8.66 22.14 -6.44
CA ALA A 10 8.00 22.97 -7.43
C ALA A 10 7.33 22.04 -8.45
N PRO A 11 6.02 22.18 -8.74
CA PRO A 11 5.40 21.44 -9.83
C PRO A 11 6.13 21.78 -11.12
N VAL A 12 6.43 20.76 -11.94
CA VAL A 12 6.68 21.00 -13.35
C VAL A 12 5.45 21.73 -13.87
N GLU A 13 5.64 22.96 -14.36
CA GLU A 13 4.59 23.74 -15.01
C GLU A 13 3.95 22.89 -16.12
N PHE A 14 2.81 22.30 -15.83
CA PHE A 14 1.89 21.85 -16.87
C PHE A 14 1.23 23.12 -17.39
N ARG A 15 1.74 23.65 -18.50
CA ARG A 15 1.03 24.68 -19.26
C ARG A 15 -0.23 24.04 -19.82
N PRO A 16 -1.45 24.44 -19.40
CA PRO A 16 -2.63 24.08 -20.14
C PRO A 16 -2.57 24.85 -21.46
N ASP A 17 -2.61 24.13 -22.59
CA ASP A 17 -2.94 24.78 -23.85
C ASP A 17 -4.33 25.40 -23.71
N SER A 18 -4.34 26.73 -23.66
CA SER A 18 -5.53 27.56 -23.70
C SER A 18 -6.15 27.45 -25.08
N ASP A 19 -7.21 26.66 -25.22
CA ASP A 19 -8.31 26.95 -26.14
C ASP A 19 -9.50 26.03 -25.85
N SER A 20 -10.27 26.39 -24.83
CA SER A 20 -11.68 26.00 -24.78
C SER A 20 -12.47 27.02 -23.99
N ASP A 21 -12.83 28.12 -24.66
CA ASP A 21 -13.88 28.99 -24.16
C ASP A 21 -15.17 28.78 -24.94
N ALA A 22 -16.18 28.38 -24.18
CA ALA A 22 -17.59 28.62 -24.37
C ALA A 22 -18.26 28.16 -25.68
N LYS A 23 -19.15 27.16 -25.55
CA LYS A 23 -20.60 27.40 -25.69
C LYS A 23 -21.46 26.25 -25.18
N ARG A 24 -22.31 26.58 -24.21
CA ARG A 24 -23.54 25.88 -23.85
C ARG A 24 -24.47 25.76 -25.06
N SER A 25 -25.19 24.64 -25.19
CA SER A 25 -26.66 24.63 -25.29
C SER A 25 -27.19 23.20 -25.47
N ALA A 26 -28.21 22.87 -24.69
CA ALA A 26 -29.03 21.67 -24.79
C ALA A 26 -29.78 21.60 -26.14
N THR A 27 -30.06 20.38 -26.62
CA THR A 27 -31.33 20.08 -27.31
C THR A 27 -31.67 18.59 -27.25
N VAL A 28 -32.83 18.30 -26.66
CA VAL A 28 -33.57 17.03 -26.76
C VAL A 28 -34.30 16.98 -28.11
N LYS A 29 -34.25 15.85 -28.83
CA LYS A 29 -35.34 15.34 -29.68
C LYS A 29 -35.04 13.93 -30.22
N ALA A 30 -36.10 13.14 -30.29
CA ALA A 30 -36.13 11.69 -30.35
C ALA A 30 -36.85 11.14 -31.62
N TRP A 31 -36.81 9.80 -31.78
CA TRP A 31 -37.60 8.92 -32.67
C TRP A 31 -37.16 8.93 -34.17
N ARG A 32 -37.12 7.84 -34.97
CA ARG A 32 -37.91 6.59 -35.07
C ARG A 32 -37.17 5.39 -35.73
N LEU A 33 -37.77 4.21 -35.52
CA LEU A 33 -37.59 2.86 -36.10
C LEU A 33 -37.23 2.77 -37.61
N GLY A 34 -36.55 1.65 -37.95
CA GLY A 34 -36.51 1.08 -39.29
C GLY A 34 -35.94 -0.35 -39.32
N LEU A 35 -36.72 -1.33 -38.85
CA LEU A 35 -36.53 -2.76 -39.14
C LEU A 35 -36.80 -3.01 -40.62
N THR A 36 -35.87 -3.61 -41.37
CA THR A 36 -36.23 -4.46 -42.52
C THR A 36 -35.21 -5.59 -42.73
N THR A 37 -35.80 -6.75 -42.99
CA THR A 37 -35.31 -8.11 -43.20
C THR A 37 -34.42 -8.34 -44.42
N GLY A 38 -33.50 -9.31 -44.28
CA GLY A 38 -33.33 -10.37 -45.29
C GLY A 38 -32.08 -10.31 -46.16
N VAL A 39 -31.15 -11.24 -45.95
CA VAL A 39 -30.84 -12.37 -46.85
C VAL A 39 -29.50 -12.97 -46.43
N LEU A 40 -29.59 -14.20 -45.92
CA LEU A 40 -28.49 -15.10 -45.67
C LEU A 40 -28.02 -15.64 -47.03
N LEU A 41 -26.82 -15.27 -47.48
CA LEU A 41 -26.15 -15.90 -48.62
C LEU A 41 -24.90 -16.60 -48.11
N ILE A 42 -25.04 -17.91 -47.90
CA ILE A 42 -23.95 -18.85 -47.69
C ILE A 42 -23.32 -19.10 -49.06
N SER A 43 -22.18 -18.47 -49.34
CA SER A 43 -21.30 -18.85 -50.44
C SER A 43 -20.25 -19.83 -49.93
N LEU A 44 -20.49 -21.12 -50.17
CA LEU A 44 -19.48 -22.18 -50.08
C LEU A 44 -18.40 -21.91 -51.14
N PHE A 45 -17.27 -21.30 -50.74
CA PHE A 45 -16.04 -21.35 -51.50
C PHE A 45 -15.21 -22.55 -51.03
N LEU A 46 -15.28 -23.63 -51.81
CA LEU A 46 -14.35 -24.75 -51.77
C LEU A 46 -13.00 -24.31 -52.38
N TRP A 47 -12.13 -23.71 -51.56
CA TRP A 47 -10.68 -23.72 -51.81
C TRP A 47 -10.11 -24.93 -51.05
N PRO A 48 -9.12 -25.68 -51.58
CA PRO A 48 -8.50 -26.74 -50.81
C PRO A 48 -7.73 -26.07 -49.67
N HIS A 49 -8.26 -26.14 -48.45
CA HIS A 49 -7.43 -25.95 -47.28
C HIS A 49 -6.33 -27.02 -47.36
N PRO A 50 -5.04 -26.65 -47.31
CA PRO A 50 -4.04 -27.65 -46.99
C PRO A 50 -4.47 -28.29 -45.68
N LEU A 51 -4.59 -29.62 -45.69
CA LEU A 51 -4.84 -30.42 -44.50
C LEU A 51 -3.93 -29.89 -43.39
N ALA A 52 -4.53 -29.25 -42.39
CA ALA A 52 -3.85 -28.92 -41.15
C ALA A 52 -3.36 -30.23 -40.55
N ARG A 53 -2.07 -30.48 -40.71
CA ARG A 53 -1.38 -31.60 -40.09
C ARG A 53 -1.23 -31.25 -38.62
N ALA A 54 -2.10 -31.79 -37.77
CA ALA A 54 -1.92 -31.77 -36.33
C ALA A 54 -0.87 -32.81 -35.89
N ALA A 55 -0.10 -32.43 -34.87
CA ALA A 55 0.90 -33.16 -34.07
C ALA A 55 2.35 -33.18 -34.62
N GLY A 56 3.39 -32.71 -33.90
CA GLY A 56 3.57 -32.12 -32.56
C GLY A 56 5.04 -31.68 -32.42
N ARG A 57 5.46 -30.76 -31.55
CA ARG A 57 4.85 -30.11 -30.38
C ARG A 57 5.22 -28.62 -30.45
N GLY A 58 4.38 -27.74 -29.92
CA GLY A 58 4.69 -26.32 -29.73
C GLY A 58 5.74 -26.09 -28.64
N GLU A 59 6.68 -27.01 -28.43
CA GLU A 59 7.73 -26.92 -27.42
C GLU A 59 9.07 -26.78 -28.13
N ILE A 60 9.84 -25.78 -27.70
CA ILE A 60 11.18 -25.46 -28.20
C ILE A 60 12.13 -25.45 -27.02
N TRP A 61 13.35 -25.96 -27.19
CA TRP A 61 14.40 -25.97 -26.19
C TRP A 61 15.57 -25.10 -26.62
N VAL A 62 16.04 -24.27 -25.70
CA VAL A 62 17.15 -23.35 -25.90
C VAL A 62 18.22 -23.63 -24.85
N ASP A 63 19.45 -23.85 -25.29
CA ASP A 63 20.66 -24.01 -24.46
C ASP A 63 21.84 -23.34 -25.17
N ASP A 64 22.62 -22.50 -24.48
CA ASP A 64 23.76 -21.80 -25.06
C ASP A 64 24.88 -22.74 -25.57
N ASN A 65 24.85 -24.02 -25.17
CA ASN A 65 25.77 -25.07 -25.61
C ASN A 65 25.23 -25.95 -26.74
N TYR A 66 23.96 -25.80 -27.15
CA TYR A 66 23.43 -26.55 -28.27
C TYR A 66 24.15 -26.21 -29.58
N CYS A 67 24.34 -27.21 -30.42
CA CYS A 67 25.06 -27.05 -31.67
C CYS A 67 24.56 -28.00 -32.78
N PRO A 68 24.86 -27.73 -34.07
CA PRO A 68 24.39 -28.56 -35.19
C PRO A 68 24.83 -30.03 -35.14
N THR A 69 25.94 -30.32 -34.46
CA THR A 69 26.56 -31.64 -34.39
C THR A 69 26.52 -32.27 -33.00
N CYS A 70 25.89 -31.60 -32.03
CA CYS A 70 25.83 -32.01 -30.64
C CYS A 70 24.65 -32.94 -30.36
N ALA A 71 24.66 -33.61 -29.21
CA ALA A 71 23.54 -34.47 -28.79
C ALA A 71 22.25 -33.68 -28.47
N ASN A 72 22.39 -32.38 -28.11
CA ASN A 72 21.32 -31.45 -27.79
C ASN A 72 20.23 -32.05 -26.88
N ASP A 73 20.64 -32.83 -25.87
CA ASP A 73 19.79 -33.54 -24.92
C ASP A 73 18.66 -34.39 -25.57
N GLY A 74 18.91 -34.90 -26.78
CA GLY A 74 17.94 -35.70 -27.54
C GLY A 74 16.98 -34.88 -28.40
N HIS A 75 17.14 -33.56 -28.45
CA HIS A 75 16.40 -32.65 -29.32
C HIS A 75 17.09 -32.49 -30.69
N THR A 76 16.31 -32.10 -31.71
CA THR A 76 16.77 -31.96 -33.09
C THR A 76 17.14 -30.52 -33.39
N TRP A 77 18.42 -30.28 -33.65
CA TRP A 77 18.95 -28.95 -33.99
C TRP A 77 18.19 -28.31 -35.17
N GLY A 78 17.84 -27.04 -35.02
CA GLY A 78 17.15 -26.26 -36.06
C GLY A 78 15.68 -26.62 -36.25
N SER A 79 15.17 -27.62 -35.52
CA SER A 79 13.75 -27.98 -35.47
C SER A 79 13.12 -27.63 -34.13
N ASN A 80 13.65 -28.18 -33.04
CA ASN A 80 13.18 -27.90 -31.68
C ASN A 80 14.33 -27.65 -30.69
N ALA A 81 15.58 -27.63 -31.14
CA ALA A 81 16.74 -27.20 -30.37
C ALA A 81 17.44 -26.02 -31.02
N PHE A 82 17.72 -24.97 -30.23
CA PHE A 82 18.40 -23.76 -30.66
C PHE A 82 19.41 -23.30 -29.60
N SER A 83 20.44 -22.55 -30.02
CA SER A 83 21.43 -21.99 -29.10
C SER A 83 21.18 -20.54 -28.70
N SER A 84 20.08 -19.94 -29.19
CA SER A 84 19.69 -18.58 -28.84
C SER A 84 18.19 -18.48 -28.60
N ILE A 85 17.81 -17.59 -27.69
CA ILE A 85 16.41 -17.39 -27.31
C ILE A 85 15.62 -16.83 -28.48
N SER A 86 16.16 -15.83 -29.19
CA SER A 86 15.48 -15.25 -30.36
C SER A 86 15.17 -16.29 -31.44
N ARG A 87 16.08 -17.24 -31.71
CA ARG A 87 15.82 -18.33 -32.66
C ARG A 87 14.75 -19.30 -32.16
N GLY A 88 14.72 -19.57 -30.85
CA GLY A 88 13.66 -20.37 -30.25
C GLY A 88 12.28 -19.70 -30.39
N ILE A 89 12.21 -18.38 -30.15
CA ILE A 89 11.00 -17.57 -30.34
C ILE A 89 10.56 -17.54 -31.81
N ASP A 90 11.49 -17.41 -32.77
CA ASP A 90 11.17 -17.45 -34.20
C ASP A 90 10.58 -18.80 -34.64
N ALA A 91 11.02 -19.89 -34.01
CA ALA A 91 10.63 -21.26 -34.37
C ALA A 91 9.35 -21.73 -33.67
N VAL A 92 9.00 -21.17 -32.51
CA VAL A 92 7.83 -21.63 -31.75
C VAL A 92 6.53 -21.31 -32.47
N ALA A 93 5.63 -22.29 -32.52
CA ALA A 93 4.27 -22.06 -33.01
C ALA A 93 3.51 -21.11 -32.07
N PRO A 94 2.57 -20.28 -32.57
CA PRO A 94 1.72 -19.46 -31.71
C PRO A 94 1.03 -20.29 -30.61
N GLY A 95 1.10 -19.82 -29.37
CA GLY A 95 0.62 -20.51 -28.17
C GLY A 95 1.58 -21.57 -27.61
N GLY A 96 2.73 -21.78 -28.24
CA GLY A 96 3.74 -22.74 -27.78
C GLY A 96 4.58 -22.24 -26.60
N ILE A 97 5.50 -23.09 -26.16
CA ILE A 97 6.41 -22.91 -25.03
C ILE A 97 7.85 -22.96 -25.54
N VAL A 98 8.67 -22.00 -25.12
CA VAL A 98 10.11 -21.99 -25.30
C VAL A 98 10.74 -22.22 -23.93
N HIS A 99 11.32 -23.41 -23.74
CA HIS A 99 12.10 -23.78 -22.58
C HIS A 99 13.53 -23.27 -22.73
N VAL A 100 13.98 -22.44 -21.80
CA VAL A 100 15.34 -21.92 -21.74
C VAL A 100 16.07 -22.63 -20.61
N LEU A 101 17.10 -23.38 -20.97
CA LEU A 101 17.96 -24.09 -20.03
C LEU A 101 18.96 -23.12 -19.38
N PRO A 102 19.51 -23.48 -18.20
CA PRO A 102 20.52 -22.67 -17.54
C PRO A 102 21.70 -22.39 -18.46
N GLY A 103 22.14 -21.14 -18.52
CA GLY A 103 23.13 -20.70 -19.49
C GLY A 103 23.17 -19.19 -19.62
N ARG A 104 24.14 -18.67 -20.39
CA ARG A 104 24.31 -17.25 -20.62
C ARG A 104 23.94 -16.88 -22.05
N TYR A 105 22.91 -16.05 -22.17
CA TYR A 105 22.37 -15.58 -23.44
C TYR A 105 22.65 -14.08 -23.59
N VAL A 106 23.33 -13.72 -24.68
CA VAL A 106 23.52 -12.31 -25.08
C VAL A 106 22.68 -12.07 -26.31
N ASP A 107 21.47 -11.57 -26.10
CA ASP A 107 20.41 -11.52 -27.12
C ASP A 107 19.49 -10.30 -26.90
N ASP A 108 18.92 -9.77 -27.98
CA ASP A 108 17.91 -8.70 -27.92
C ASP A 108 16.57 -9.32 -28.30
N VAL A 109 15.85 -9.88 -27.32
CA VAL A 109 14.71 -10.78 -27.57
C VAL A 109 13.44 -9.97 -27.85
N ARG A 110 12.73 -10.32 -28.93
CA ARG A 110 11.40 -9.79 -29.24
C ARG A 110 10.38 -10.92 -29.37
N ILE A 111 9.36 -10.91 -28.51
CA ILE A 111 8.21 -11.81 -28.60
C ILE A 111 7.10 -11.11 -29.37
N ASP A 112 6.89 -11.49 -30.63
CA ASP A 112 5.92 -10.89 -31.55
C ASP A 112 4.74 -11.83 -31.90
N ARG A 113 4.64 -12.95 -31.20
CA ARG A 113 3.53 -13.91 -31.27
C ARG A 113 3.20 -14.45 -29.88
N PRO A 114 1.95 -14.91 -29.64
CA PRO A 114 1.58 -15.58 -28.39
C PRO A 114 2.52 -16.74 -28.10
N CYS A 115 3.11 -16.79 -26.91
CA CYS A 115 3.90 -17.94 -26.44
C CYS A 115 4.21 -17.83 -24.94
N THR A 116 4.68 -18.93 -24.35
CA THR A 116 5.32 -18.94 -23.03
C THR A 116 6.84 -19.04 -23.20
N LEU A 117 7.59 -18.09 -22.65
CA LEU A 117 9.04 -18.19 -22.47
C LEU A 117 9.33 -18.62 -21.03
N SER A 118 9.92 -19.79 -20.86
CA SER A 118 10.01 -20.52 -19.58
C SER A 118 11.43 -20.92 -19.26
N ALA A 119 11.97 -20.46 -18.13
CA ALA A 119 13.15 -21.03 -17.51
C ALA A 119 12.75 -21.74 -16.21
N ASP A 120 12.31 -22.99 -16.31
CA ASP A 120 11.86 -23.77 -15.14
C ASP A 120 13.03 -24.18 -14.21
N LEU A 121 14.26 -24.15 -14.71
CA LEU A 121 15.49 -24.33 -13.94
C LEU A 121 16.18 -22.97 -13.75
N LEU A 122 16.57 -22.66 -12.51
CA LEU A 122 17.30 -21.44 -12.18
C LEU A 122 18.64 -21.37 -12.93
N GLY A 123 19.01 -20.17 -13.38
CA GLY A 123 20.31 -19.89 -14.01
C GLY A 123 20.28 -19.54 -15.49
N ALA A 124 19.10 -19.34 -16.10
CA ALA A 124 18.98 -18.79 -17.45
C ALA A 124 19.19 -17.26 -17.42
N GLN A 125 20.38 -16.82 -17.80
CA GLN A 125 20.81 -15.41 -17.74
C GLN A 125 20.73 -14.75 -19.11
N LEU A 126 19.81 -13.80 -19.27
CA LEU A 126 19.64 -13.00 -20.47
C LEU A 126 20.22 -11.59 -20.26
N ALA A 127 21.20 -11.23 -21.09
CA ALA A 127 21.80 -9.90 -21.14
C ALA A 127 21.60 -9.27 -22.53
N PRO A 128 21.49 -7.94 -22.62
CA PRO A 128 21.31 -7.26 -23.89
C PRO A 128 22.57 -7.41 -24.74
N ARG A 129 22.40 -7.51 -26.05
CA ARG A 129 23.53 -7.48 -27.00
C ARG A 129 23.85 -6.04 -27.37
N LEU A 130 22.87 -5.30 -27.88
CA LEU A 130 22.98 -3.87 -28.23
C LEU A 130 21.66 -3.10 -28.02
N GLY A 131 20.56 -3.79 -27.69
CA GLY A 131 19.24 -3.21 -27.55
C GLY A 131 19.10 -2.29 -26.34
N ASP A 132 18.25 -1.27 -26.48
CA ASP A 132 17.85 -0.42 -25.35
C ASP A 132 16.93 -1.17 -24.38
N ALA A 133 16.14 -2.12 -24.88
CA ALA A 133 15.42 -3.11 -24.09
C ALA A 133 15.97 -4.51 -24.34
N THR A 134 16.19 -5.29 -23.28
CA THR A 134 16.72 -6.66 -23.39
C THR A 134 15.66 -7.65 -23.87
N LEU A 135 14.45 -7.57 -23.30
CA LEU A 135 13.30 -8.37 -23.70
C LEU A 135 12.11 -7.46 -24.02
N THR A 136 11.61 -7.53 -25.26
CA THR A 136 10.42 -6.81 -25.70
C THR A 136 9.26 -7.77 -25.92
N VAL A 137 8.18 -7.60 -25.17
CA VAL A 137 6.90 -8.29 -25.37
C VAL A 137 6.02 -7.43 -26.28
N ALA A 138 5.94 -7.84 -27.55
CA ALA A 138 5.20 -7.19 -28.61
C ALA A 138 4.06 -8.07 -29.14
N ALA A 139 3.43 -8.85 -28.26
CA ALA A 139 2.25 -9.65 -28.55
C ALA A 139 1.41 -9.82 -27.28
N ASN A 140 0.13 -10.16 -27.47
CA ASN A 140 -0.80 -10.55 -26.40
C ASN A 140 -0.71 -12.06 -26.12
N ASN A 141 -1.27 -12.51 -24.99
CA ASN A 141 -1.22 -13.92 -24.57
C ASN A 141 0.23 -14.43 -24.43
N VAL A 142 1.05 -13.67 -23.70
CA VAL A 142 2.46 -13.98 -23.49
C VAL A 142 2.72 -14.24 -22.01
N THR A 143 3.46 -15.29 -21.71
CA THR A 143 4.01 -15.52 -20.37
C THR A 143 5.52 -15.53 -20.43
N VAL A 144 6.18 -14.80 -19.53
CA VAL A 144 7.63 -14.82 -19.33
C VAL A 144 7.89 -15.22 -17.89
N LYS A 145 8.62 -16.32 -17.68
CA LYS A 145 8.89 -16.81 -16.33
C LYS A 145 10.27 -17.42 -16.11
N GLY A 146 10.78 -17.24 -14.88
CA GLY A 146 11.98 -17.91 -14.38
C GLY A 146 13.32 -17.36 -14.87
N LEU A 147 13.33 -16.28 -15.66
CA LEU A 147 14.56 -15.75 -16.25
C LEU A 147 15.29 -14.79 -15.29
N GLU A 148 16.61 -14.76 -15.42
CA GLU A 148 17.44 -13.66 -14.92
C GLU A 148 17.69 -12.67 -16.06
N VAL A 149 17.03 -11.51 -16.06
CA VAL A 149 17.12 -10.51 -17.13
C VAL A 149 17.92 -9.30 -16.65
N THR A 150 19.05 -9.03 -17.31
CA THR A 150 19.81 -7.79 -17.12
C THR A 150 19.28 -6.72 -18.07
N GLY A 151 19.08 -5.50 -17.58
CA GLY A 151 18.53 -4.38 -18.30
C GLY A 151 19.46 -3.74 -19.31
N GLY A 152 18.91 -3.42 -20.48
CA GLY A 152 19.52 -2.49 -21.43
C GLY A 152 19.41 -1.05 -20.93
N LYS A 153 19.75 -0.07 -21.78
CA LYS A 153 19.73 1.36 -21.38
C LYS A 153 18.34 1.84 -20.94
N GLN A 154 17.29 1.35 -21.61
CA GLN A 154 15.90 1.73 -21.32
C GLN A 154 15.24 0.76 -20.36
N ALA A 155 15.19 -0.53 -20.69
CA ALA A 155 14.41 -1.50 -19.90
C ALA A 155 15.08 -2.88 -19.86
N ALA A 156 14.84 -3.64 -18.80
CA ALA A 156 15.06 -5.08 -18.85
C ALA A 156 13.92 -5.78 -19.59
N ILE A 157 12.68 -5.51 -19.20
CA ILE A 157 11.48 -6.04 -19.84
C ILE A 157 10.57 -4.88 -20.25
N LEU A 158 10.25 -4.81 -21.54
CA LEU A 158 9.38 -3.79 -22.12
C LEU A 158 8.14 -4.44 -22.75
N ILE A 159 6.95 -4.06 -22.31
CA ILE A 159 5.67 -4.60 -22.79
C ILE A 159 4.95 -3.53 -23.61
N VAL A 160 4.86 -3.76 -24.92
CA VAL A 160 4.29 -2.81 -25.90
C VAL A 160 3.09 -3.36 -26.67
N GLY A 161 2.88 -4.67 -26.66
CA GLY A 161 1.80 -5.33 -27.40
C GLY A 161 2.03 -5.39 -28.91
N PRO A 162 1.06 -5.96 -29.67
CA PRO A 162 1.20 -6.27 -31.09
C PRO A 162 1.27 -5.05 -32.00
N ALA A 163 0.48 -4.01 -31.70
CA ALA A 163 0.46 -2.77 -32.46
C ALA A 163 0.18 -1.60 -31.51
N PHE A 164 1.24 -1.08 -30.88
CA PHE A 164 1.16 0.03 -29.93
C PHE A 164 0.26 1.15 -30.45
N GLN A 165 -0.69 1.60 -29.62
CA GLN A 165 -1.74 2.59 -29.93
C GLN A 165 -2.88 2.16 -30.87
N ASN A 166 -2.77 1.03 -31.56
CA ASN A 166 -3.77 0.56 -32.51
C ASN A 166 -4.49 -0.71 -32.03
N ASP A 167 -3.85 -1.48 -31.15
CA ASP A 167 -4.37 -2.73 -30.59
C ASP A 167 -4.02 -2.77 -29.08
N PRO A 168 -5.02 -2.91 -28.17
CA PRO A 168 -4.74 -2.94 -26.74
C PRO A 168 -3.89 -4.14 -26.33
N ILE A 169 -3.00 -3.91 -25.36
CA ILE A 169 -2.27 -5.01 -24.69
C ILE A 169 -3.27 -5.81 -23.86
N HIS A 170 -3.25 -7.13 -24.01
CA HIS A 170 -3.98 -8.00 -23.10
C HIS A 170 -3.27 -9.33 -22.80
N ASP A 171 -3.54 -9.86 -21.61
CA ASP A 171 -3.13 -11.20 -21.16
C ASP A 171 -1.61 -11.43 -21.25
N VAL A 172 -0.84 -10.55 -20.59
CA VAL A 172 0.62 -10.66 -20.49
C VAL A 172 1.01 -10.89 -19.04
N ALA A 173 1.74 -11.98 -18.79
CA ALA A 173 2.23 -12.36 -17.47
C ALA A 173 3.76 -12.35 -17.41
N ILE A 174 4.32 -11.54 -16.51
CA ILE A 174 5.73 -11.51 -16.14
C ILE A 174 5.84 -12.02 -14.71
N ARG A 175 6.35 -13.23 -14.52
CA ARG A 175 6.37 -13.86 -13.20
C ARG A 175 7.62 -14.66 -12.87
N ASP A 176 7.95 -14.74 -11.58
CA ASP A 176 9.08 -15.56 -11.12
C ASP A 176 10.43 -15.16 -11.76
N ASN A 177 10.58 -13.91 -12.22
CA ASN A 177 11.83 -13.46 -12.86
C ASN A 177 12.72 -12.69 -11.88
N THR A 178 14.03 -12.74 -12.10
CA THR A 178 14.99 -11.81 -11.49
C THR A 178 15.38 -10.76 -12.50
N VAL A 179 15.05 -9.50 -12.26
CA VAL A 179 15.32 -8.36 -13.14
C VAL A 179 16.37 -7.46 -12.50
N ARG A 180 17.40 -7.10 -13.27
CA ARG A 180 18.54 -6.30 -12.78
C ARG A 180 18.86 -5.14 -13.70
N GLY A 181 18.92 -3.91 -13.19
CA GLY A 181 19.42 -2.78 -13.96
C GLY A 181 18.44 -2.21 -15.00
N GLY A 182 18.90 -1.17 -15.69
CA GLY A 182 18.10 -0.41 -16.67
C GLY A 182 17.42 0.81 -16.07
N TYR A 183 16.95 1.71 -16.94
CA TYR A 183 16.14 2.84 -16.49
C TYR A 183 14.80 2.36 -15.93
N PHE A 184 14.14 1.44 -16.63
CA PHE A 184 13.02 0.64 -16.15
C PHE A 184 13.47 -0.80 -15.89
N GLY A 185 13.02 -1.41 -14.79
CA GLY A 185 13.09 -2.87 -14.65
C GLY A 185 12.08 -3.52 -15.59
N ILE A 186 10.81 -3.36 -15.25
CA ILE A 186 9.66 -3.83 -16.02
C ILE A 186 8.81 -2.60 -16.36
N ALA A 187 8.62 -2.35 -17.65
CA ALA A 187 7.81 -1.24 -18.15
C ALA A 187 6.67 -1.76 -19.04
N ALA A 188 5.47 -1.22 -18.86
CA ALA A 188 4.29 -1.65 -19.62
C ALA A 188 3.47 -0.49 -20.19
N ASN A 189 2.96 -0.70 -21.41
CA ASN A 189 2.16 0.24 -22.18
C ASN A 189 2.87 1.59 -22.42
N ILE A 190 4.17 1.51 -22.64
CA ILE A 190 5.06 2.60 -23.02
C ILE A 190 6.03 2.06 -24.07
N ASP A 191 6.26 2.79 -25.15
CA ASP A 191 7.15 2.32 -26.22
C ASP A 191 8.62 2.70 -26.02
N ALA A 192 9.47 2.28 -26.96
CA ALA A 192 10.90 2.58 -26.94
C ALA A 192 11.20 4.10 -27.01
N ALA A 193 10.31 4.88 -27.61
CA ALA A 193 10.40 6.34 -27.68
C ALA A 193 9.79 7.04 -26.45
N ARG A 194 9.33 6.28 -25.45
CA ARG A 194 8.66 6.76 -24.23
C ARG A 194 7.34 7.48 -24.50
N ASN A 195 6.68 7.14 -25.60
CA ASN A 195 5.30 7.54 -25.82
C ASN A 195 4.38 6.70 -24.91
N TYR A 196 3.38 7.34 -24.32
CA TYR A 196 2.45 6.70 -23.39
C TYR A 196 1.25 6.07 -24.08
N GLY A 197 0.84 4.88 -23.63
CA GLY A 197 -0.32 4.14 -24.16
C GLY A 197 -1.65 4.89 -24.02
N LYS A 198 -2.33 5.15 -25.13
CA LYS A 198 -3.68 5.75 -25.13
C LYS A 198 -4.78 4.71 -24.96
N LEU A 199 -4.51 3.47 -25.36
CA LEU A 199 -5.45 2.36 -25.20
C LEU A 199 -5.20 1.67 -23.85
N PRO A 200 -6.26 1.38 -23.07
CA PRO A 200 -6.13 0.70 -21.79
C PRO A 200 -5.65 -0.74 -21.98
N ALA A 201 -4.55 -1.09 -21.31
CA ALA A 201 -4.07 -2.47 -21.25
C ALA A 201 -4.87 -3.27 -20.20
N ALA A 202 -5.12 -4.55 -20.44
CA ALA A 202 -5.86 -5.42 -19.52
C ALA A 202 -5.13 -6.75 -19.28
N GLY A 203 -5.45 -7.47 -18.21
CA GLY A 203 -4.84 -8.79 -17.94
C GLY A 203 -3.30 -8.74 -17.83
N LEU A 204 -2.75 -7.62 -17.35
CA LEU A 204 -1.32 -7.48 -17.13
C LEU A 204 -0.99 -7.99 -15.74
N GLN A 205 -0.17 -9.03 -15.66
CA GLN A 205 0.26 -9.64 -14.40
C GLN A 205 1.77 -9.49 -14.24
N ILE A 206 2.21 -8.85 -13.16
CA ILE A 206 3.61 -8.67 -12.79
C ILE A 206 3.76 -9.23 -11.39
N ASN A 207 4.02 -10.53 -11.29
CA ASN A 207 3.87 -11.27 -10.03
C ASN A 207 5.15 -11.98 -9.62
N ASP A 208 5.46 -11.98 -8.32
CA ASP A 208 6.54 -12.81 -7.75
C ASP A 208 7.92 -12.58 -8.41
N ASN A 209 8.16 -11.37 -8.93
CA ASN A 209 9.45 -11.01 -9.51
C ASN A 209 10.35 -10.40 -8.44
N THR A 210 11.66 -10.61 -8.58
CA THR A 210 12.68 -9.85 -7.87
C THR A 210 13.24 -8.79 -8.80
N VAL A 211 13.08 -7.50 -8.50
CA VAL A 211 13.51 -6.38 -9.37
C VAL A 211 14.48 -5.49 -8.59
N MET A 212 15.70 -5.30 -9.10
CA MET A 212 16.73 -4.53 -8.40
C MET A 212 17.69 -3.76 -9.30
N GLY A 213 18.33 -2.73 -8.77
CA GLY A 213 19.38 -1.98 -9.48
C GLY A 213 18.86 -1.07 -10.60
N CYS A 214 17.55 -0.85 -10.68
CA CYS A 214 16.90 -0.06 -11.72
C CYS A 214 16.66 1.38 -11.27
N THR A 215 16.52 2.34 -12.20
CA THR A 215 16.04 3.69 -11.79
C THR A 215 14.57 3.63 -11.35
N ARG A 216 13.71 2.95 -12.11
CA ARG A 216 12.31 2.68 -11.76
C ARG A 216 12.05 1.18 -11.90
N ALA A 217 11.61 0.50 -10.85
CA ALA A 217 11.49 -0.97 -10.89
C ALA A 217 10.31 -1.44 -11.74
N VAL A 218 9.09 -1.06 -11.38
CA VAL A 218 7.87 -1.41 -12.13
C VAL A 218 7.16 -0.13 -12.54
N TYR A 219 7.02 0.08 -13.85
CA TYR A 219 6.41 1.28 -14.42
C TYR A 219 5.25 0.89 -15.34
N VAL A 220 4.03 1.27 -14.98
CA VAL A 220 2.83 0.88 -15.71
C VAL A 220 2.02 2.13 -16.06
N TYR A 221 1.63 2.23 -17.33
CA TYR A 221 0.80 3.32 -17.83
C TYR A 221 -0.54 2.80 -18.35
N ASN A 222 -1.68 3.44 -18.02
CA ASN A 222 -2.99 3.13 -18.58
C ASN A 222 -3.28 1.63 -18.71
N ALA A 223 -3.22 0.91 -17.59
CA ALA A 223 -3.35 -0.53 -17.55
C ALA A 223 -4.10 -1.02 -16.32
N ARG A 224 -4.90 -2.07 -16.49
CA ARG A 224 -5.43 -2.90 -15.41
C ARG A 224 -4.34 -3.92 -15.08
N ALA A 225 -3.46 -3.55 -14.16
CA ALA A 225 -2.34 -4.36 -13.75
C ALA A 225 -2.59 -5.02 -12.39
N GLU A 226 -2.20 -6.27 -12.28
CA GLU A 226 -2.00 -6.99 -11.02
C GLU A 226 -0.50 -7.02 -10.75
N ILE A 227 -0.06 -6.31 -9.71
CA ILE A 227 1.34 -6.26 -9.29
C ILE A 227 1.41 -6.90 -7.90
N VAL A 228 1.76 -8.18 -7.85
CA VAL A 228 1.58 -9.00 -6.64
C VAL A 228 2.87 -9.70 -6.21
N GLY A 229 3.21 -9.67 -4.92
CA GLY A 229 4.27 -10.52 -4.38
C GLY A 229 5.69 -10.20 -4.86
N ASN A 230 5.92 -9.03 -5.46
CA ASN A 230 7.25 -8.67 -5.96
C ASN A 230 8.18 -8.20 -4.83
N ALA A 231 9.46 -8.54 -4.95
CA ALA A 231 10.53 -8.05 -4.09
C ALA A 231 11.36 -7.00 -4.84
N ILE A 232 11.40 -5.78 -4.34
CA ILE A 232 11.99 -4.62 -5.03
C ILE A 232 13.03 -3.94 -4.13
N SER A 233 14.23 -3.70 -4.64
CA SER A 233 15.34 -3.05 -3.91
C SER A 233 16.31 -2.29 -4.82
N ASP A 234 17.27 -1.58 -4.22
CA ASP A 234 18.42 -0.95 -4.90
C ASP A 234 17.98 -0.04 -6.05
N LEU A 235 17.06 0.88 -5.77
CA LEU A 235 16.38 1.71 -6.76
C LEU A 235 17.06 3.07 -6.91
N GLY A 236 16.92 3.69 -8.08
CA GLY A 236 17.34 5.08 -8.28
C GLY A 236 16.29 6.12 -7.93
N ALA A 237 15.00 5.85 -8.17
CA ALA A 237 13.93 6.85 -8.04
C ALA A 237 12.56 6.26 -7.67
N GLU A 238 12.15 5.11 -8.20
CA GLU A 238 10.78 4.61 -8.00
C GLU A 238 10.71 3.09 -7.88
N GLY A 239 9.94 2.59 -6.91
CA GLY A 239 9.59 1.17 -6.79
C GLY A 239 8.50 0.76 -7.78
N ILE A 240 7.26 1.07 -7.45
CA ILE A 240 6.08 0.75 -8.27
C ILE A 240 5.37 2.04 -8.65
N GLY A 241 5.25 2.31 -9.95
CA GLY A 241 4.55 3.46 -10.49
C GLY A 241 3.35 3.06 -11.34
N ILE A 242 2.16 3.56 -10.98
CA ILE A 242 0.95 3.46 -11.80
C ILE A 242 0.55 4.86 -12.30
N TYR A 243 0.58 5.02 -13.60
CA TYR A 243 0.34 6.28 -14.29
C TYR A 243 -0.93 6.19 -15.13
N SER A 244 -1.87 7.09 -14.86
CA SER A 244 -3.15 7.21 -15.58
C SER A 244 -3.95 5.91 -15.60
N SER A 245 -4.84 5.67 -14.63
CA SER A 245 -5.66 4.45 -14.54
C SER A 245 -7.17 4.71 -14.64
N GLN A 246 -7.57 5.91 -15.11
CA GLN A 246 -8.97 6.37 -15.13
C GLN A 246 -9.94 5.37 -15.81
N ASP A 247 -9.48 4.63 -16.82
CA ASP A 247 -10.26 3.58 -17.49
C ASP A 247 -9.80 2.14 -17.15
N SER A 248 -8.82 2.02 -16.24
CA SER A 248 -7.97 0.84 -16.07
C SER A 248 -7.50 0.62 -14.63
N THR A 249 -8.42 0.27 -13.73
CA THR A 249 -8.16 0.03 -12.30
C THR A 249 -7.05 -1.01 -12.06
N SER A 250 -6.06 -0.71 -11.20
CA SER A 250 -4.94 -1.61 -10.88
C SER A 250 -4.95 -2.11 -9.43
N THR A 251 -4.28 -3.23 -9.17
CA THR A 251 -4.07 -3.79 -7.83
C THR A 251 -2.57 -3.95 -7.54
N ILE A 252 -2.12 -3.44 -6.40
CA ILE A 252 -0.77 -3.58 -5.88
C ILE A 252 -0.85 -4.30 -4.54
N ARG A 253 -0.43 -5.57 -4.48
CA ARG A 253 -0.66 -6.40 -3.28
C ARG A 253 0.54 -7.23 -2.85
N ASP A 254 0.76 -7.34 -1.53
CA ASP A 254 1.81 -8.19 -0.92
C ASP A 254 3.23 -7.95 -1.46
N ASN A 255 3.52 -6.76 -2.00
CA ASN A 255 4.86 -6.44 -2.48
C ASN A 255 5.74 -6.02 -1.31
N ARG A 256 7.04 -6.33 -1.41
CA ARG A 256 8.07 -5.80 -0.51
C ARG A 256 8.95 -4.82 -1.28
N VAL A 257 8.95 -3.56 -0.86
CA VAL A 257 9.74 -2.50 -1.52
C VAL A 257 10.68 -1.86 -0.51
N ASN A 258 11.99 -1.92 -0.80
CA ASN A 258 13.02 -1.23 -0.03
C ASN A 258 13.54 -0.01 -0.83
N VAL A 259 13.55 1.15 -0.20
CA VAL A 259 13.95 2.43 -0.80
C VAL A 259 15.03 3.07 0.04
N ASP A 260 16.21 3.25 -0.54
CA ASP A 260 17.40 3.81 0.11
C ASP A 260 18.08 4.93 -0.68
N ALA A 261 17.55 5.26 -1.88
CA ALA A 261 18.04 6.36 -2.69
C ALA A 261 17.39 7.71 -2.32
N VAL A 262 18.17 8.77 -2.51
CA VAL A 262 17.76 10.17 -2.33
C VAL A 262 16.53 10.48 -3.17
N ASP A 263 15.50 11.07 -2.56
CA ASP A 263 14.24 11.50 -3.18
C ASP A 263 13.45 10.37 -3.87
N ALA A 264 13.79 9.11 -3.59
CA ALA A 264 13.10 7.98 -4.18
C ALA A 264 11.76 7.68 -3.48
N CYS A 265 10.84 7.11 -4.24
CA CYS A 265 9.50 6.76 -3.80
C CYS A 265 9.23 5.25 -3.92
N ALA A 266 8.58 4.66 -2.93
CA ALA A 266 8.25 3.23 -2.97
C ALA A 266 7.07 2.96 -3.91
N VAL A 267 5.97 3.70 -3.77
CA VAL A 267 4.77 3.57 -4.60
C VAL A 267 4.29 4.95 -5.06
N TYR A 268 4.22 5.14 -6.37
CA TYR A 268 3.78 6.36 -7.02
C TYR A 268 2.48 6.10 -7.78
N ILE A 269 1.46 6.91 -7.51
CA ILE A 269 0.14 6.82 -8.14
C ILE A 269 -0.22 8.19 -8.70
N LEU A 270 -0.52 8.25 -9.99
CA LEU A 270 -0.92 9.48 -10.68
C LEU A 270 -2.17 9.24 -11.55
N ASP A 271 -3.21 10.05 -11.36
CA ASP A 271 -4.42 10.05 -12.18
C ASP A 271 -5.12 8.68 -12.24
N ASN A 272 -5.42 8.10 -11.08
CA ASN A 272 -5.89 6.71 -10.95
C ASN A 272 -7.32 6.60 -10.40
N TRP A 273 -8.13 5.70 -10.95
CA TRP A 273 -9.48 5.41 -10.44
C TRP A 273 -9.57 3.99 -9.90
N ALA A 274 -10.17 3.84 -8.71
CA ALA A 274 -10.42 2.57 -8.04
C ALA A 274 -9.20 1.63 -7.93
N THR A 275 -7.98 2.19 -7.94
CA THR A 275 -6.75 1.43 -7.69
C THR A 275 -6.72 0.98 -6.23
N SER A 276 -6.30 -0.26 -5.99
CA SER A 276 -6.14 -0.83 -4.65
C SER A 276 -4.67 -1.10 -4.34
N VAL A 277 -4.24 -0.72 -3.15
CA VAL A 277 -2.89 -0.94 -2.61
C VAL A 277 -3.03 -1.61 -1.27
N ASP A 278 -2.80 -2.93 -1.21
CA ASP A 278 -3.16 -3.77 -0.07
C ASP A 278 -1.99 -4.64 0.43
N GLY A 279 -1.77 -4.73 1.74
CA GLY A 279 -0.86 -5.72 2.33
C GLY A 279 0.63 -5.56 1.97
N ASN A 280 1.06 -4.42 1.43
CA ASN A 280 2.46 -4.22 1.03
C ASN A 280 3.35 -3.88 2.23
N ILE A 281 4.62 -4.26 2.16
CA ILE A 281 5.65 -3.91 3.13
C ILE A 281 6.65 -2.96 2.49
N LEU A 282 6.64 -1.72 2.93
CA LEU A 282 7.50 -0.65 2.44
C LEU A 282 8.49 -0.27 3.53
N VAL A 283 9.78 -0.21 3.17
CA VAL A 283 10.86 0.18 4.06
C VAL A 283 11.67 1.28 3.41
N GLY A 284 11.93 2.36 4.15
CA GLY A 284 12.60 3.56 3.67
C GLY A 284 13.81 3.98 4.52
N SER A 285 14.26 5.20 4.27
CA SER A 285 15.23 5.94 5.10
C SER A 285 14.64 7.25 5.64
N THR A 286 14.87 7.52 6.93
CA THR A 286 14.51 8.77 7.62
C THR A 286 15.62 9.82 7.55
N ASP A 287 16.75 9.52 6.92
CA ASP A 287 17.88 10.43 6.85
C ASP A 287 17.52 11.66 6.00
N ILE A 288 17.74 12.84 6.57
CA ILE A 288 17.46 14.12 5.93
C ILE A 288 18.31 14.38 4.68
N LEU A 289 19.47 13.72 4.56
CA LEU A 289 20.33 13.81 3.37
C LEU A 289 19.92 12.83 2.27
N THR A 290 19.13 11.81 2.61
CA THR A 290 18.62 10.79 1.69
C THR A 290 17.12 10.58 1.91
N PRO A 291 16.30 11.64 1.81
CA PRO A 291 14.91 11.55 2.21
C PRO A 291 14.14 10.66 1.22
N THR A 292 13.33 9.76 1.75
CA THR A 292 12.53 8.82 0.96
C THR A 292 11.04 9.02 1.20
N THR A 293 10.22 8.64 0.22
CA THR A 293 8.76 8.69 0.31
C THR A 293 8.15 7.29 0.20
N ALA A 294 7.20 6.91 1.06
CA ALA A 294 6.53 5.62 0.92
C ALA A 294 5.46 5.67 -0.18
N PHE A 295 4.56 6.64 -0.10
CA PHE A 295 3.48 6.84 -1.06
C PHE A 295 3.43 8.27 -1.57
N THR A 296 3.41 8.40 -2.88
CA THR A 296 3.12 9.65 -3.58
C THR A 296 1.83 9.50 -4.36
N LEU A 297 0.79 10.23 -3.96
CA LEU A 297 -0.58 10.05 -4.46
C LEU A 297 -1.08 11.34 -5.10
N TYR A 298 -1.32 11.29 -6.41
CA TYR A 298 -1.86 12.37 -7.21
C TYR A 298 -3.06 11.91 -8.04
N GLY A 299 -4.13 12.70 -8.06
CA GLY A 299 -5.25 12.55 -8.98
C GLY A 299 -6.02 11.24 -8.80
N TYR A 300 -6.29 10.82 -7.57
CA TYR A 300 -7.00 9.56 -7.34
C TYR A 300 -8.52 9.73 -7.17
N GLN A 301 -9.29 8.70 -7.48
CA GLN A 301 -10.70 8.55 -7.15
C GLN A 301 -10.94 7.12 -6.68
N ASP A 302 -11.73 6.93 -5.64
CA ASP A 302 -12.06 5.63 -5.03
C ASP A 302 -10.82 4.77 -4.70
N LEU A 303 -9.72 5.42 -4.30
CA LEU A 303 -8.48 4.74 -3.92
C LEU A 303 -8.69 3.94 -2.63
N LEU A 304 -8.26 2.68 -2.64
CA LEU A 304 -8.14 1.86 -1.44
C LEU A 304 -6.67 1.71 -1.05
N LEU A 305 -6.28 2.26 0.09
CA LEU A 305 -4.96 2.05 0.69
C LEU A 305 -5.14 1.25 1.98
N ALA A 306 -4.87 -0.06 1.95
CA ALA A 306 -5.26 -0.96 3.01
C ALA A 306 -4.12 -1.85 3.53
N ASN A 307 -4.08 -2.11 4.84
CA ASN A 307 -3.23 -3.15 5.45
C ASN A 307 -1.73 -3.07 5.11
N ASN A 308 -1.22 -1.90 4.70
CA ASN A 308 0.19 -1.75 4.35
C ASN A 308 1.01 -1.49 5.61
N THR A 309 2.24 -2.01 5.63
CA THR A 309 3.25 -1.67 6.64
C THR A 309 4.26 -0.71 6.03
N VAL A 310 4.38 0.49 6.60
CA VAL A 310 5.30 1.55 6.17
C VAL A 310 6.23 1.86 7.33
N ASP A 311 7.54 1.67 7.14
CA ASP A 311 8.52 1.90 8.20
C ASP A 311 9.74 2.70 7.71
N GLY A 312 10.12 3.70 8.50
CA GLY A 312 11.39 4.38 8.37
C GLY A 312 11.53 5.33 7.17
N PHE A 313 10.44 5.92 6.67
CA PHE A 313 10.51 6.91 5.58
C PHE A 313 10.70 8.33 6.09
N TYR A 314 11.22 9.24 5.26
CA TYR A 314 11.15 10.66 5.60
C TYR A 314 9.71 11.17 5.48
N TRP A 315 9.02 10.84 4.40
CA TRP A 315 7.59 11.07 4.20
C TRP A 315 6.85 9.74 4.08
N GLY A 316 5.80 9.52 4.89
CA GLY A 316 4.96 8.33 4.78
C GLY A 316 4.11 8.36 3.52
N ALA A 317 2.85 8.80 3.62
CA ALA A 317 2.03 9.11 2.45
C ALA A 317 1.84 10.60 2.27
N SER A 318 2.05 11.09 1.06
CA SER A 318 1.72 12.44 0.64
C SER A 318 0.64 12.38 -0.44
N ALA A 319 -0.58 12.73 -0.05
CA ALA A 319 -1.70 12.88 -0.97
C ALA A 319 -1.87 14.36 -1.30
N CYS A 320 -1.49 14.69 -2.52
CA CYS A 320 -1.45 16.06 -2.98
C CYS A 320 -2.55 16.37 -3.97
N THR A 321 -3.42 15.44 -4.40
CA THR A 321 -4.64 15.76 -5.17
C THR A 321 -5.54 14.53 -5.11
N GLY A 322 -6.84 14.71 -4.81
CA GLY A 322 -7.72 13.57 -4.64
C GLY A 322 -9.20 13.88 -4.81
N GLY A 323 -9.92 12.90 -5.32
CA GLY A 323 -11.35 12.71 -5.11
C GLY A 323 -11.55 11.89 -3.85
N SER A 324 -12.04 10.65 -3.94
CA SER A 324 -12.27 9.79 -2.77
C SER A 324 -11.12 8.81 -2.46
N ALA A 325 -10.84 8.57 -1.18
CA ALA A 325 -10.02 7.44 -0.73
C ALA A 325 -10.50 6.85 0.60
N ARG A 326 -10.25 5.54 0.77
CA ARG A 326 -10.35 4.83 2.04
C ARG A 326 -8.96 4.33 2.43
N ILE A 327 -8.49 4.79 3.58
CA ILE A 327 -7.19 4.46 4.16
C ILE A 327 -7.45 3.62 5.40
N PHE A 328 -7.26 2.31 5.31
CA PHE A 328 -7.75 1.36 6.31
C PHE A 328 -6.68 0.38 6.81
N GLY A 329 -6.55 0.16 8.12
CA GLY A 329 -5.75 -0.96 8.63
C GLY A 329 -4.23 -0.84 8.41
N ASN A 330 -3.73 0.33 7.98
CA ASN A 330 -2.30 0.49 7.69
C ASN A 330 -1.50 0.75 8.97
N THR A 331 -0.23 0.33 8.95
CA THR A 331 0.73 0.62 10.01
C THR A 331 1.81 1.55 9.47
N PHE A 332 1.84 2.79 9.95
CA PHE A 332 2.91 3.76 9.68
C PHE A 332 3.80 3.91 10.92
N ARG A 333 5.11 3.71 10.74
CA ARG A 333 6.10 3.81 11.82
C ARG A 333 7.27 4.68 11.43
N ASN A 334 7.73 5.48 12.38
CA ASN A 334 9.00 6.19 12.33
C ASN A 334 9.15 7.12 11.11
N ALA A 335 8.05 7.75 10.65
CA ALA A 335 8.18 8.74 9.58
C ALA A 335 8.87 10.02 10.09
N ALA A 336 9.95 10.47 9.45
CA ALA A 336 10.73 11.62 9.94
C ALA A 336 9.94 12.94 9.93
N ALA A 337 8.99 13.07 8.99
CA ALA A 337 8.03 14.17 8.91
C ALA A 337 6.62 13.66 9.23
N TRP A 338 5.72 13.63 8.24
CA TRP A 338 4.37 13.11 8.40
C TRP A 338 4.28 11.63 8.02
N ALA A 339 3.54 10.84 8.79
CA ALA A 339 3.13 9.51 8.38
C ALA A 339 2.03 9.59 7.31
N LEU A 340 1.04 10.48 7.49
CA LEU A 340 0.02 10.79 6.48
C LEU A 340 -0.14 12.31 6.35
N ASN A 341 -0.11 12.81 5.12
CA ASN A 341 -0.49 14.19 4.81
C ASN A 341 -1.52 14.18 3.68
N LEU A 342 -2.72 14.70 3.97
CA LEU A 342 -3.84 14.74 3.04
C LEU A 342 -4.20 16.20 2.76
N GLY A 343 -3.96 16.61 1.52
CA GLY A 343 -4.29 17.92 0.99
C GLY A 343 -5.45 17.89 -0.01
N ALA A 344 -6.12 19.03 -0.17
CA ALA A 344 -7.08 19.27 -1.26
C ALA A 344 -6.64 20.41 -2.19
N PRO A 345 -5.48 20.35 -2.88
CA PRO A 345 -4.98 21.50 -3.62
C PRO A 345 -5.60 21.70 -5.02
N VAL A 346 -6.39 20.74 -5.53
CA VAL A 346 -6.97 20.82 -6.89
C VAL A 346 -8.45 20.43 -6.96
N THR A 347 -8.90 19.47 -6.15
CA THR A 347 -10.30 18.97 -6.12
C THR A 347 -10.73 18.70 -4.69
N THR A 348 -12.05 18.55 -4.49
CA THR A 348 -12.63 18.09 -3.22
C THR A 348 -12.11 16.71 -2.87
N THR A 349 -11.40 16.61 -1.75
CA THR A 349 -10.81 15.36 -1.26
C THR A 349 -11.72 14.75 -0.18
N LEU A 350 -12.30 13.59 -0.44
CA LEU A 350 -13.14 12.83 0.51
C LEU A 350 -12.36 11.62 1.03
N VAL A 351 -11.98 11.64 2.31
CA VAL A 351 -11.11 10.61 2.88
C VAL A 351 -11.72 10.02 4.14
N THR A 352 -11.77 8.68 4.18
CA THR A 352 -12.04 7.93 5.41
C THR A 352 -10.75 7.26 5.84
N ILE A 353 -10.33 7.51 7.07
CA ILE A 353 -9.07 7.05 7.66
C ILE A 353 -9.45 6.24 8.89
N GLU A 354 -9.28 4.93 8.82
CA GLU A 354 -9.81 4.02 9.82
C GLU A 354 -8.88 2.86 10.18
N ASP A 355 -8.90 2.43 11.44
CA ASP A 355 -8.11 1.30 11.94
C ASP A 355 -6.61 1.35 11.63
N ASN A 356 -6.04 2.55 11.43
CA ASN A 356 -4.61 2.70 11.17
C ASN A 356 -3.83 2.82 12.48
N ILE A 357 -2.61 2.29 12.51
CA ILE A 357 -1.64 2.47 13.58
C ILE A 357 -0.56 3.43 13.08
N ILE A 358 -0.47 4.61 13.67
CA ILE A 358 0.44 5.68 13.27
C ILE A 358 1.31 6.06 14.47
N SER A 359 2.60 5.80 14.39
CA SER A 359 3.50 5.97 15.53
C SER A 359 4.92 6.40 15.21
N GLY A 360 5.55 7.10 16.15
CA GLY A 360 6.95 7.49 16.07
C GLY A 360 7.24 8.58 15.02
N SER A 361 6.22 9.29 14.54
CA SER A 361 6.37 10.33 13.52
C SER A 361 6.41 11.74 14.08
N TYR A 362 6.93 12.72 13.33
CA TYR A 362 6.81 14.12 13.74
C TYR A 362 5.34 14.55 13.72
N TRP A 363 4.65 14.26 12.62
CA TRP A 363 3.20 14.38 12.52
C TRP A 363 2.61 13.01 12.19
N GLY A 364 1.68 12.51 13.00
CA GLY A 364 0.97 11.29 12.66
C GLY A 364 0.12 11.50 11.41
N LEU A 365 -0.85 12.40 11.52
CA LEU A 365 -1.71 12.82 10.41
C LEU A 365 -1.74 14.35 10.30
N LYS A 366 -1.52 14.85 9.09
CA LYS A 366 -1.76 16.26 8.73
C LYS A 366 -2.95 16.35 7.77
N LEU A 367 -3.91 17.20 8.10
CA LEU A 367 -5.06 17.53 7.27
C LEU A 367 -4.97 19.00 6.84
N ASP A 368 -5.07 19.25 5.53
CA ASP A 368 -4.76 20.53 4.91
C ASP A 368 -5.73 20.85 3.76
N ASP A 369 -6.36 22.02 3.77
CA ASP A 369 -7.22 22.53 2.68
C ASP A 369 -6.70 23.87 2.14
N ASP A 370 -5.37 24.07 2.10
CA ASP A 370 -4.74 25.36 1.76
C ASP A 370 -5.18 25.96 0.42
N ALA A 371 -5.70 25.17 -0.52
CA ALA A 371 -6.25 25.68 -1.77
C ALA A 371 -7.77 25.87 -1.79
N GLY A 372 -8.48 25.48 -0.72
CA GLY A 372 -9.90 25.72 -0.53
C GLY A 372 -10.83 24.91 -1.44
N TRP A 373 -10.40 23.73 -1.91
CA TRP A 373 -11.23 22.89 -2.78
C TRP A 373 -12.14 21.92 -2.02
N GLY A 374 -12.08 21.93 -0.69
CA GLY A 374 -13.04 21.25 0.17
C GLY A 374 -12.54 19.87 0.60
N LEU A 375 -11.73 19.84 1.65
CA LEU A 375 -11.42 18.60 2.36
C LEU A 375 -12.65 18.08 3.12
N GLN A 376 -12.87 16.77 3.11
CA GLN A 376 -13.85 16.07 3.94
C GLN A 376 -13.20 14.81 4.50
N ALA A 377 -12.77 14.87 5.76
CA ALA A 377 -12.02 13.82 6.43
C ALA A 377 -12.78 13.22 7.61
N LYS A 378 -12.97 11.90 7.57
CA LYS A 378 -13.45 11.10 8.71
C LYS A 378 -12.29 10.29 9.25
N VAL A 379 -11.89 10.59 10.48
CA VAL A 379 -10.77 9.94 11.16
C VAL A 379 -11.34 9.12 12.31
N MET A 380 -11.43 7.80 12.11
CA MET A 380 -12.13 6.91 13.03
C MET A 380 -11.25 5.76 13.49
N ASP A 381 -11.32 5.36 14.75
CA ASP A 381 -10.75 4.09 15.22
C ASP A 381 -9.24 3.92 14.92
N ASN A 382 -8.49 5.03 14.78
CA ASN A 382 -7.05 4.98 14.56
C ASN A 382 -6.30 5.03 15.89
N THR A 383 -5.08 4.51 15.91
CA THR A 383 -4.13 4.68 17.00
C THR A 383 -3.01 5.64 16.60
N PHE A 384 -2.93 6.78 17.29
CA PHE A 384 -1.85 7.75 17.19
C PHE A 384 -0.99 7.71 18.45
N SER A 385 0.19 7.10 18.39
CA SER A 385 1.05 6.97 19.57
C SER A 385 2.50 7.37 19.34
N ASP A 386 3.13 7.95 20.37
CA ASP A 386 4.55 8.29 20.35
C ASP A 386 4.97 9.20 19.18
N ASN A 387 4.03 9.94 18.61
CA ASN A 387 4.33 10.98 17.62
C ASN A 387 4.72 12.28 18.35
N ILE A 388 5.31 13.24 17.65
CA ILE A 388 5.43 14.59 18.22
C ILE A 388 4.05 15.23 18.30
N ILE A 389 3.30 15.18 17.20
CA ILE A 389 1.88 15.55 17.14
C ILE A 389 1.11 14.38 16.55
N GLY A 390 0.05 13.93 17.23
CA GLY A 390 -0.82 12.85 16.72
C GLY A 390 -1.55 13.26 15.44
N VAL A 391 -2.40 14.27 15.54
CA VAL A 391 -3.13 14.88 14.41
C VAL A 391 -2.92 16.39 14.40
N GLN A 392 -2.65 16.96 13.23
CA GLN A 392 -2.61 18.40 12.99
C GLN A 392 -3.67 18.78 11.94
N LEU A 393 -4.51 19.75 12.29
CA LEU A 393 -5.41 20.42 11.35
C LEU A 393 -4.79 21.77 10.99
N ALA A 394 -4.52 21.98 9.70
CA ALA A 394 -3.96 23.23 9.19
C ALA A 394 -4.95 24.40 9.35
N ALA A 395 -4.43 25.63 9.31
CA ALA A 395 -5.23 26.84 9.47
C ALA A 395 -6.34 27.00 8.42
N SER A 396 -6.19 26.35 7.27
CA SER A 396 -7.11 26.36 6.13
C SER A 396 -8.36 25.49 6.32
N VAL A 397 -8.37 24.56 7.28
CA VAL A 397 -9.50 23.66 7.53
C VAL A 397 -10.73 24.44 8.02
N GLN A 398 -11.90 24.13 7.47
CA GLN A 398 -13.18 24.77 7.76
C GLN A 398 -14.11 23.90 8.61
N GLU A 399 -15.17 24.50 9.17
CA GLU A 399 -16.17 23.81 9.97
C GLU A 399 -16.86 22.71 9.16
N GLY A 400 -16.95 21.51 9.74
CA GLY A 400 -17.53 20.32 9.08
C GLY A 400 -16.59 19.58 8.12
N GLN A 401 -15.33 20.01 7.95
CA GLN A 401 -14.38 19.32 7.07
C GLN A 401 -13.64 18.16 7.74
N ALA A 402 -13.58 18.11 9.06
CA ALA A 402 -12.88 17.06 9.80
C ALA A 402 -13.68 16.60 11.02
N GLU A 403 -13.88 15.28 11.11
CA GLU A 403 -14.51 14.57 12.22
C GLU A 403 -13.53 13.54 12.78
N LEU A 404 -13.29 13.56 14.09
CA LEU A 404 -12.35 12.67 14.75
C LEU A 404 -13.05 11.90 15.88
N HIS A 405 -13.30 10.61 15.72
CA HIS A 405 -14.04 9.80 16.69
C HIS A 405 -13.42 8.42 16.91
N GLY A 406 -13.58 7.81 18.09
CA GLY A 406 -13.10 6.44 18.34
C GLY A 406 -11.57 6.26 18.30
N ASN A 407 -10.80 7.34 18.06
CA ASN A 407 -9.35 7.26 17.97
C ASN A 407 -8.71 7.15 19.35
N THR A 408 -7.48 6.64 19.35
CA THR A 408 -6.63 6.45 20.51
C THR A 408 -5.40 7.34 20.38
N PHE A 409 -5.27 8.34 21.25
CA PHE A 409 -4.09 9.19 21.38
C PHE A 409 -3.29 8.76 22.61
N CYS A 410 -2.00 8.50 22.44
CA CYS A 410 -1.19 7.93 23.51
C CYS A 410 0.28 8.35 23.43
N GLY A 411 0.72 9.16 24.39
CA GLY A 411 2.14 9.46 24.53
C GLY A 411 2.67 10.38 23.43
N ASN A 412 1.79 11.12 22.74
CA ASN A 412 2.25 12.10 21.77
C ASN A 412 2.92 13.27 22.51
N LEU A 413 4.14 13.62 22.09
CA LEU A 413 5.06 14.45 22.87
C LEU A 413 4.55 15.87 23.10
N VAL A 414 4.07 16.51 22.04
CA VAL A 414 3.60 17.91 22.06
C VAL A 414 2.10 17.95 22.20
N ALA A 415 1.37 17.25 21.33
CA ALA A 415 -0.09 17.21 21.36
C ALA A 415 -0.64 15.91 20.75
N GLY A 416 -1.74 15.41 21.28
CA GLY A 416 -2.55 14.40 20.61
C GLY A 416 -3.24 15.02 19.39
N LEU A 417 -3.83 16.20 19.57
CA LEU A 417 -4.48 16.98 18.51
C LEU A 417 -4.03 18.44 18.59
N ARG A 418 -3.61 18.99 17.45
CA ARG A 418 -3.38 20.43 17.26
C ARG A 418 -4.35 20.97 16.21
N ASN A 419 -5.17 21.93 16.60
CA ASN A 419 -6.05 22.65 15.68
C ASN A 419 -5.54 24.08 15.45
N GLU A 420 -4.99 24.35 14.26
CA GLU A 420 -4.50 25.67 13.86
C GLU A 420 -5.58 26.50 13.16
N SER A 421 -6.76 25.92 12.90
CA SER A 421 -7.85 26.56 12.18
C SER A 421 -8.79 27.38 13.08
N GLU A 422 -9.70 28.11 12.44
CA GLU A 422 -10.85 28.74 13.11
C GLU A 422 -12.08 27.84 13.20
N ALA A 423 -12.03 26.66 12.60
CA ALA A 423 -13.13 25.71 12.59
C ALA A 423 -13.40 25.16 13.99
N ARG A 424 -14.69 24.95 14.28
CA ARG A 424 -15.13 24.11 15.38
C ARG A 424 -14.98 22.66 14.98
N ILE A 425 -14.23 21.91 15.78
CA ILE A 425 -13.91 20.51 15.49
C ILE A 425 -14.56 19.64 16.55
N ASP A 426 -15.33 18.65 16.10
CA ASP A 426 -15.81 17.58 16.95
C ASP A 426 -14.73 16.49 17.04
N ALA A 427 -14.09 16.42 18.20
CA ALA A 427 -13.14 15.39 18.58
C ALA A 427 -13.63 14.64 19.83
N SER A 428 -14.94 14.52 20.00
CA SER A 428 -15.55 13.68 21.04
C SER A 428 -15.35 12.19 20.73
N ASP A 429 -15.62 11.36 21.73
CA ASP A 429 -15.59 9.90 21.63
C ASP A 429 -14.19 9.28 21.39
N ASN A 430 -13.12 10.07 21.55
CA ASN A 430 -11.74 9.58 21.50
C ASN A 430 -11.21 9.16 22.88
N TRP A 431 -10.22 8.27 22.90
CA TRP A 431 -9.38 8.00 24.06
C TRP A 431 -8.13 8.88 24.02
N TRP A 432 -7.97 9.74 25.02
CA TRP A 432 -6.85 10.70 25.09
C TRP A 432 -5.66 10.19 25.89
N GLY A 433 -5.58 8.88 26.14
CA GLY A 433 -4.52 8.29 26.96
C GLY A 433 -4.74 8.42 28.47
N ALA A 434 -5.85 9.01 28.92
CA ALA A 434 -6.20 9.08 30.33
C ALA A 434 -7.72 9.16 30.58
N SER A 435 -8.18 8.55 31.67
CA SER A 435 -9.62 8.47 32.02
C SER A 435 -10.22 9.80 32.47
N ASP A 436 -9.40 10.72 32.95
CA ASP A 436 -9.78 12.09 33.29
C ASP A 436 -9.74 13.05 32.07
N GLY A 437 -9.41 12.54 30.88
CA GLY A 437 -9.48 13.27 29.62
C GLY A 437 -8.16 13.92 29.18
N PRO A 438 -8.17 14.67 28.09
CA PRO A 438 -6.98 15.31 27.53
C PRO A 438 -6.51 16.48 28.39
N ARG A 439 -5.22 16.80 28.30
CA ARG A 439 -4.69 18.08 28.78
C ARG A 439 -5.32 19.24 27.98
N PRO A 440 -5.49 20.44 28.58
CA PRO A 440 -4.96 20.85 29.88
C PRO A 440 -5.82 20.49 31.11
N TYR A 441 -7.02 19.96 30.93
CA TYR A 441 -7.96 19.72 32.04
C TYR A 441 -7.79 18.35 32.70
N GLY A 442 -7.43 17.33 31.93
CA GLY A 442 -7.07 15.99 32.40
C GLY A 442 -5.58 15.72 32.28
N SER A 443 -5.20 14.45 32.41
CA SER A 443 -3.80 13.99 32.40
C SER A 443 -3.36 13.34 31.09
N GLY A 444 -4.24 13.26 30.10
CA GLY A 444 -3.98 12.66 28.80
C GLY A 444 -3.11 13.51 27.88
N ASP A 445 -3.08 13.12 26.61
CA ASP A 445 -2.44 13.87 25.55
C ASP A 445 -3.05 15.27 25.43
N LEU A 446 -2.23 16.26 25.09
CA LEU A 446 -2.67 17.65 24.98
C LEU A 446 -3.55 17.82 23.75
N VAL A 447 -4.67 18.51 23.93
CA VAL A 447 -5.39 19.15 22.83
C VAL A 447 -4.95 20.60 22.81
N GLU A 448 -4.19 20.96 21.78
CA GLU A 448 -3.78 22.32 21.51
C GLU A 448 -4.82 22.96 20.60
N ASP A 449 -5.67 23.78 21.19
CA ASP A 449 -6.75 24.45 20.48
C ASP A 449 -7.02 25.87 20.99
N ALA A 450 -7.58 26.72 20.14
CA ALA A 450 -7.95 28.10 20.47
C ALA A 450 -9.35 28.22 21.12
N GLY A 451 -9.76 27.24 21.94
CA GLY A 451 -11.10 27.11 22.53
C GLY A 451 -12.17 26.55 21.56
N ARG A 452 -11.74 25.81 20.54
CA ARG A 452 -12.56 25.45 19.35
C ARG A 452 -12.73 23.95 19.15
N VAL A 453 -12.12 23.11 19.99
CA VAL A 453 -12.23 21.65 19.88
C VAL A 453 -13.17 21.12 20.96
N GLN A 454 -14.23 20.42 20.54
CA GLN A 454 -15.08 19.68 21.45
C GLN A 454 -14.49 18.29 21.69
N VAL A 455 -14.03 18.02 22.92
CA VAL A 455 -13.42 16.74 23.30
C VAL A 455 -14.33 15.83 24.13
N ALA A 456 -15.50 16.34 24.56
CA ALA A 456 -16.43 15.64 25.44
C ALA A 456 -17.69 15.18 24.69
N PRO A 457 -18.22 13.97 24.99
CA PRO A 457 -17.65 12.96 25.90
C PRO A 457 -16.35 12.38 25.37
N TRP A 458 -15.52 11.78 26.23
CA TRP A 458 -14.33 11.03 25.84
C TRP A 458 -14.39 9.59 26.39
N ALA A 459 -13.67 8.68 25.74
CA ALA A 459 -13.52 7.32 26.23
C ALA A 459 -12.75 7.30 27.56
N ARG A 460 -13.07 6.36 28.45
CA ARG A 460 -12.42 6.20 29.76
C ARG A 460 -12.37 4.75 30.19
N ILE A 461 -11.37 4.39 30.97
CA ILE A 461 -11.32 3.09 31.63
C ILE A 461 -12.34 3.11 32.78
N ALA A 462 -13.32 2.23 32.70
CA ALA A 462 -14.25 1.93 33.77
C ALA A 462 -13.82 0.63 34.46
N VAL A 463 -13.69 0.68 35.78
CA VAL A 463 -13.36 -0.50 36.59
C VAL A 463 -14.57 -0.91 37.40
N SER A 464 -14.92 -2.18 37.36
CA SER A 464 -15.97 -2.76 38.19
C SER A 464 -15.45 -4.00 38.91
N THR A 465 -16.07 -4.32 40.05
CA THR A 465 -15.63 -5.44 40.89
C THR A 465 -16.82 -6.30 41.28
N ARG A 466 -16.62 -7.62 41.33
CA ARG A 466 -17.64 -8.59 41.71
C ARG A 466 -17.07 -9.67 42.63
N PRO A 467 -17.53 -9.77 43.89
CA PRO A 467 -17.14 -10.85 44.79
C PRO A 467 -17.55 -12.22 44.21
N VAL A 468 -16.70 -13.24 44.40
CA VAL A 468 -16.96 -14.62 43.93
C VAL A 468 -16.97 -15.66 45.05
N GLY A 469 -16.69 -15.27 46.29
CA GLY A 469 -16.53 -16.18 47.44
C GLY A 469 -15.07 -16.49 47.75
N ASP A 470 -14.82 -17.10 48.92
CA ASP A 470 -13.49 -17.54 49.39
C ASP A 470 -12.39 -16.47 49.32
N GLY A 471 -12.78 -15.20 49.51
CA GLY A 471 -11.88 -14.07 49.48
C GLY A 471 -11.33 -13.67 48.13
N ARG A 472 -12.06 -14.05 47.07
CA ARG A 472 -11.76 -13.72 45.68
C ARG A 472 -12.69 -12.62 45.18
N VAL A 473 -12.13 -11.74 44.37
CA VAL A 473 -12.89 -10.70 43.66
C VAL A 473 -12.49 -10.70 42.19
N VAL A 474 -13.48 -10.73 41.31
CA VAL A 474 -13.28 -10.45 39.89
C VAL A 474 -13.19 -8.94 39.73
N VAL A 475 -12.14 -8.48 39.05
CA VAL A 475 -11.97 -7.09 38.63
C VAL A 475 -12.07 -7.05 37.11
N THR A 476 -13.00 -6.24 36.62
CA THR A 476 -13.23 -6.01 35.21
C THR A 476 -12.80 -4.60 34.86
N GLY A 477 -11.89 -4.46 33.89
CA GLY A 477 -11.57 -3.19 33.24
C GLY A 477 -12.22 -3.12 31.87
N ALA A 478 -12.85 -2.00 31.53
CA ALA A 478 -13.45 -1.79 30.22
C ALA A 478 -13.25 -0.35 29.74
N LEU A 479 -12.92 -0.14 28.46
CA LEU A 479 -13.02 1.17 27.82
C LEU A 479 -14.50 1.49 27.56
N LYS A 480 -14.99 2.60 28.11
CA LYS A 480 -16.40 3.05 28.03
C LYS A 480 -16.49 4.54 27.76
N GLY A 481 -17.69 5.03 27.44
CA GLY A 481 -17.95 6.47 27.31
C GLY A 481 -17.71 7.04 25.91
N SER A 482 -17.34 6.17 24.97
CA SER A 482 -17.39 6.44 23.54
C SER A 482 -18.64 5.80 22.93
N ARG A 483 -19.23 6.47 21.94
CA ARG A 483 -20.24 5.88 21.04
C ARG A 483 -19.63 4.97 19.96
N TYR A 484 -18.32 5.08 19.75
CA TYR A 484 -17.56 4.38 18.72
C TYR A 484 -16.67 3.31 19.37
N ASP A 485 -16.28 2.31 18.58
CA ASP A 485 -15.41 1.24 19.03
C ASP A 485 -13.98 1.78 19.13
N VAL A 486 -13.46 1.91 20.35
CA VAL A 486 -12.06 2.30 20.54
C VAL A 486 -11.17 1.06 20.28
N PRO A 487 -10.10 1.16 19.47
CA PRO A 487 -9.24 0.02 19.15
C PRO A 487 -8.85 -0.80 20.36
N SER A 488 -9.05 -2.13 20.28
CA SER A 488 -8.80 -3.03 21.41
C SER A 488 -7.31 -3.07 21.76
N ARG A 489 -6.98 -2.72 23.01
CA ARG A 489 -5.61 -2.79 23.55
C ARG A 489 -5.55 -3.71 24.77
N PRO A 490 -4.44 -4.40 25.01
CA PRO A 490 -4.29 -5.19 26.23
C PRO A 490 -4.42 -4.31 27.48
N LEU A 491 -5.24 -4.75 28.45
CA LEU A 491 -5.32 -4.10 29.75
C LEU A 491 -4.34 -4.74 30.72
N THR A 492 -3.54 -3.89 31.34
CA THR A 492 -2.60 -4.23 32.40
C THR A 492 -3.22 -3.96 33.76
N PHE A 493 -3.31 -5.01 34.57
CA PHE A 493 -3.77 -5.00 35.94
C PHE A 493 -2.57 -5.09 36.88
N THR A 494 -2.49 -4.16 37.82
CA THR A 494 -1.52 -4.17 38.91
C THR A 494 -2.25 -4.31 40.22
N VAL A 495 -1.90 -5.28 41.05
CA VAL A 495 -2.47 -5.46 42.39
C VAL A 495 -1.42 -5.22 43.48
N GLU A 496 -1.75 -4.31 44.41
CA GLU A 496 -1.01 -4.02 45.64
C GLU A 496 -1.78 -4.63 46.83
N GLY A 497 -1.16 -5.58 47.54
CA GLY A 497 -1.85 -6.42 48.52
C GLY A 497 -2.69 -7.51 47.83
N GLY A 498 -2.50 -8.78 48.20
CA GLY A 498 -3.08 -9.93 47.49
C GLY A 498 -2.30 -10.43 46.26
N VAL A 499 -2.91 -11.37 45.52
CA VAL A 499 -2.33 -12.07 44.36
C VAL A 499 -3.38 -12.27 43.26
N PHE A 500 -2.95 -12.47 42.01
CA PHE A 500 -3.85 -12.90 40.93
C PHE A 500 -4.15 -14.40 41.03
N VAL A 501 -5.41 -14.75 40.81
CA VAL A 501 -5.88 -16.13 40.66
C VAL A 501 -6.08 -16.39 39.17
N ASP A 502 -5.00 -16.84 38.54
CA ASP A 502 -4.89 -17.46 37.22
C ASP A 502 -5.82 -16.91 36.10
N PRO A 503 -5.42 -15.84 35.39
CA PRO A 503 -6.06 -15.45 34.14
C PRO A 503 -5.50 -16.31 33.00
N ALA A 504 -6.28 -17.27 32.49
CA ALA A 504 -5.89 -18.04 31.31
C ALA A 504 -5.50 -17.10 30.15
N GLY A 505 -4.30 -17.30 29.57
CA GLY A 505 -3.81 -16.50 28.44
C GLY A 505 -3.12 -15.17 28.81
N ALA A 506 -2.86 -14.90 30.09
CA ALA A 506 -2.14 -13.70 30.53
C ALA A 506 -0.61 -13.82 30.43
N SER A 507 0.06 -12.68 30.19
CA SER A 507 1.49 -12.54 30.48
C SER A 507 1.68 -12.00 31.89
N HIS A 508 2.61 -12.62 32.64
CA HIS A 508 2.86 -12.30 34.05
C HIS A 508 4.22 -11.64 34.23
N SER A 509 4.28 -10.58 35.03
CA SER A 509 5.55 -10.05 35.53
C SER A 509 5.45 -9.64 37.00
N LEU A 510 6.54 -9.87 37.74
CA LEU A 510 6.72 -9.40 39.11
C LEU A 510 7.41 -8.04 39.06
N ARG A 511 6.79 -7.02 39.66
CA ARG A 511 7.44 -5.71 39.84
C ARG A 511 7.53 -5.40 41.33
N ALA A 512 8.74 -5.18 41.83
CA ALA A 512 8.94 -4.65 43.17
C ALA A 512 8.73 -3.12 43.13
N PRO A 513 7.64 -2.56 43.66
CA PRO A 513 7.53 -1.11 43.84
C PRO A 513 8.66 -0.56 44.72
N ALA A 514 8.98 0.72 44.54
CA ALA A 514 10.12 1.40 45.15
C ALA A 514 10.09 1.51 46.70
N ARG A 515 9.13 0.88 47.39
CA ARG A 515 8.90 0.96 48.85
C ARG A 515 8.71 -0.40 49.55
N GLY A 516 9.30 -1.49 49.05
CA GLY A 516 9.31 -2.77 49.78
C GLY A 516 7.98 -3.54 49.82
N GLU A 517 6.98 -3.08 49.05
CA GLU A 517 5.75 -3.83 48.77
C GLU A 517 5.98 -4.76 47.56
N THR A 518 5.19 -5.82 47.42
CA THR A 518 5.16 -6.67 46.21
C THR A 518 3.93 -6.34 45.40
N ALA A 519 4.10 -5.91 44.15
CA ALA A 519 2.99 -5.73 43.21
C ALA A 519 3.04 -6.82 42.14
N PHE A 520 1.90 -7.44 41.86
CA PHE A 520 1.75 -8.37 40.74
C PHE A 520 1.20 -7.62 39.54
N VAL A 521 1.75 -7.90 38.36
CA VAL A 521 1.31 -7.29 37.10
C VAL A 521 0.88 -8.40 36.13
N VAL A 522 -0.31 -8.24 35.58
CA VAL A 522 -0.90 -9.12 34.57
C VAL A 522 -1.39 -8.27 33.41
N THR A 523 -1.01 -8.65 32.18
CA THR A 523 -1.57 -8.04 30.98
C THR A 523 -2.47 -9.04 30.28
N VAL A 524 -3.72 -8.63 30.03
CA VAL A 524 -4.76 -9.46 29.42
C VAL A 524 -5.20 -8.81 28.11
N PRO A 525 -5.29 -9.56 26.99
CA PRO A 525 -5.92 -9.06 25.77
C PRO A 525 -7.35 -8.57 26.07
N ALA A 526 -7.70 -7.37 25.63
CA ALA A 526 -9.08 -6.90 25.73
C ALA A 526 -9.89 -7.42 24.53
N LEU A 527 -11.07 -7.99 24.81
CA LEU A 527 -12.05 -8.35 23.80
C LEU A 527 -13.17 -7.31 23.85
N ALA A 528 -13.46 -6.65 22.71
CA ALA A 528 -14.41 -5.54 22.65
C ALA A 528 -14.15 -4.46 23.73
N GLY A 529 -12.87 -4.16 23.98
CA GLY A 529 -12.45 -3.15 24.97
C GLY A 529 -12.57 -3.59 26.44
N GLU A 530 -12.90 -4.85 26.74
CA GLU A 530 -13.04 -5.38 28.11
C GLU A 530 -12.02 -6.49 28.42
N ALA A 531 -11.46 -6.47 29.63
CA ALA A 531 -10.68 -7.56 30.18
C ALA A 531 -10.99 -7.80 31.67
N GLN A 532 -10.81 -9.03 32.13
CA GLN A 532 -11.12 -9.43 33.51
C GLN A 532 -9.96 -10.21 34.14
N VAL A 533 -9.76 -9.98 35.44
CA VAL A 533 -8.82 -10.73 36.28
C VAL A 533 -9.49 -11.09 37.59
N THR A 534 -9.07 -12.19 38.22
CA THR A 534 -9.47 -12.51 39.59
C THR A 534 -8.32 -12.21 40.53
N VAL A 535 -8.58 -11.49 41.62
CA VAL A 535 -7.62 -11.23 42.69
C VAL A 535 -8.08 -11.90 43.99
N ALA A 536 -7.13 -12.34 44.80
CA ALA A 536 -7.37 -12.91 46.12
C ALA A 536 -6.45 -12.28 47.16
N GLY A 537 -6.99 -11.98 48.33
CA GLY A 537 -6.26 -11.42 49.47
C GLY A 537 -6.53 -12.20 50.74
N ARG A 538 -5.81 -11.90 51.82
CA ARG A 538 -6.12 -12.43 53.16
C ARG A 538 -7.43 -11.84 53.67
N ARG A 539 -8.07 -12.52 54.60
CA ARG A 539 -9.34 -12.05 55.21
C ARG A 539 -9.14 -10.68 55.86
N GLY A 540 -9.95 -9.69 55.48
CA GLY A 540 -9.83 -8.31 55.97
C GLY A 540 -8.72 -7.48 55.34
N GLU A 541 -7.96 -8.03 54.38
CA GLU A 541 -6.97 -7.29 53.60
C GLU A 541 -7.68 -6.35 52.61
N VAL A 542 -7.17 -5.12 52.50
CA VAL A 542 -7.58 -4.17 51.46
C VAL A 542 -6.56 -4.28 50.33
N MET A 543 -7.00 -4.78 49.19
CA MET A 543 -6.20 -4.86 47.97
C MET A 543 -6.46 -3.62 47.13
N ARG A 544 -5.43 -3.01 46.54
CA ARG A 544 -5.61 -1.96 45.54
C ARG A 544 -5.31 -2.53 44.16
N VAL A 545 -6.28 -2.50 43.26
CA VAL A 545 -6.11 -2.94 41.88
C VAL A 545 -6.14 -1.74 40.96
N THR A 546 -5.06 -1.54 40.20
CA THR A 546 -4.92 -0.50 39.17
C THR A 546 -5.08 -1.12 37.80
N VAL A 547 -5.94 -0.56 36.95
CA VAL A 547 -6.12 -0.97 35.56
C VAL A 547 -5.56 0.10 34.63
N ARG A 548 -4.75 -0.29 33.64
CA ARG A 548 -4.11 0.57 32.63
C ARG A 548 -4.25 -0.08 31.26
N ASP A 549 -4.22 0.68 30.18
CA ASP A 549 -4.24 0.18 28.80
C ASP A 549 -2.88 0.34 28.08
N GLY A 550 -1.84 0.71 28.83
CA GLY A 550 -0.52 1.05 28.30
C GLY A 550 -0.33 2.55 28.06
N CYS A 551 -1.38 3.36 28.19
CA CYS A 551 -1.37 4.81 28.00
C CYS A 551 -1.70 5.53 29.31
N GLY A 552 -0.90 6.55 29.65
CA GLY A 552 -1.11 7.43 30.80
C GLY A 552 -1.38 6.73 32.15
N PRO A 553 -2.05 7.42 33.10
CA PRO A 553 -2.33 6.88 34.43
C PRO A 553 -3.51 5.91 34.44
N GLY A 554 -3.39 4.87 35.26
CA GLY A 554 -4.44 3.86 35.43
C GLY A 554 -5.52 4.25 36.44
N VAL A 555 -6.66 3.57 36.34
CA VAL A 555 -7.77 3.71 37.28
C VAL A 555 -7.60 2.69 38.41
N SER A 556 -7.60 3.17 39.65
CA SER A 556 -7.44 2.34 40.85
C SER A 556 -8.77 2.09 41.55
N VAL A 557 -9.00 0.85 41.97
CA VAL A 557 -10.11 0.45 42.85
C VAL A 557 -9.55 -0.24 44.09
N SER A 558 -10.17 0.03 45.24
CA SER A 558 -9.89 -0.72 46.47
C SER A 558 -10.90 -1.85 46.62
N VAL A 559 -10.41 -3.06 46.84
CA VAL A 559 -11.20 -4.28 47.00
C VAL A 559 -10.93 -4.89 48.36
N ARG A 560 -11.98 -5.28 49.08
CA ARG A 560 -11.87 -5.98 50.37
C ARG A 560 -12.30 -7.42 50.22
N ASN A 561 -11.53 -8.29 50.87
CA ASN A 561 -11.94 -9.65 51.19
C ASN A 561 -12.78 -9.66 52.48
#